data_AF-A0AAE2CAC4-F1
#
_entry.id   AF-A0AAE2CAC4-F1
#
_cell.length_a   1.000
_cell.length_b   1.000
_cell.length_c   1.000
_cell.angle_alpha   90.00
_cell.angle_beta   90.00
_cell.angle_gamma   90.00
#
_symmetry.space_group_name_H-M   'P 1'
#
loop_
_entity.id
_entity.type
_entity.pdbx_description
1 polymer ?
#
loop_
_entity_poly.entity_id
_entity_poly.type
_entity_poly.pdbx_seq_one_letter_code
_entity_poly.pdbx_strand_id
1 'polypeptide(L)'
;MNKLNADAQPFVPASQRARVRARAPEEERSLFMTFSNGSPLMWQEIHQHFTSEYGNCVDYVYVHKRENRDPEFGRIIFTRGDLPRIIMGDEEVVRILIGNKPIWLKKYVPQDRRNNESADQ
;
A
#
# COMPACT_ATOMS: atom_id res chain seq x y z
N MET A 1 -42.33 36.23 -15.21
CA MET A 1 -41.71 35.69 -13.98
C MET A 1 -40.77 34.55 -14.36
N ASN A 2 -39.47 34.79 -14.38
CA ASN A 2 -38.48 33.79 -14.79
C ASN A 2 -38.13 32.92 -13.58
N LYS A 3 -38.51 31.64 -13.64
CA LYS A 3 -38.11 30.63 -12.65
C LYS A 3 -36.61 30.37 -12.82
N LEU A 4 -35.79 30.98 -11.98
CA LEU A 4 -34.38 30.61 -11.83
C LEU A 4 -34.34 29.20 -11.21
N ASN A 5 -33.73 28.24 -11.91
CA ASN A 5 -33.44 26.92 -11.35
C ASN A 5 -32.49 27.09 -10.15
N ALA A 6 -32.97 26.76 -8.96
CA ALA A 6 -32.22 26.82 -7.71
C ALA A 6 -31.16 25.70 -7.59
N ASP A 7 -31.18 24.73 -8.51
CA ASP A 7 -30.33 23.53 -8.51
C ASP A 7 -29.15 23.61 -9.49
N ALA A 8 -28.82 24.80 -9.98
CA ALA A 8 -27.64 24.98 -10.83
C ALA A 8 -26.37 24.74 -10.00
N GLN A 9 -25.81 23.52 -10.09
CA GLN A 9 -24.49 23.25 -9.55
C GLN A 9 -23.47 24.19 -10.23
N PRO A 10 -22.59 24.87 -9.48
CA PRO A 10 -21.61 25.77 -10.06
C PRO A 10 -20.75 25.01 -11.08
N PHE A 11 -20.51 25.62 -12.24
CA PHE A 11 -19.62 25.06 -13.25
C PHE A 11 -18.22 24.91 -12.67
N VAL A 12 -17.86 23.66 -12.34
CA VAL A 12 -16.50 23.29 -11.95
C VAL A 12 -15.74 22.83 -13.21
N PRO A 13 -14.72 23.56 -13.68
CA PRO A 13 -13.95 23.14 -14.86
C PRO A 13 -13.33 21.77 -14.61
N ALA A 14 -13.18 20.94 -15.66
CA ALA A 14 -12.64 19.58 -15.53
C ALA A 14 -11.26 19.53 -14.85
N SER A 15 -10.47 20.60 -15.01
CA SER A 15 -9.19 20.83 -14.33
C SER A 15 -9.31 21.02 -12.80
N GLN A 16 -10.47 21.46 -12.30
CA GLN A 16 -10.80 21.51 -10.87
C GLN A 16 -11.50 20.24 -10.35
N ARG A 17 -12.18 19.46 -11.20
CA ARG A 17 -12.74 18.14 -10.81
C ARG A 17 -11.65 17.18 -10.31
N ALA A 18 -10.41 17.34 -10.77
CA ALA A 18 -9.26 16.54 -10.38
C ALA A 18 -8.60 16.95 -9.03
N ARG A 19 -9.16 17.90 -8.27
CA ARG A 19 -8.60 18.31 -6.97
C ARG A 19 -9.45 17.93 -5.76
N VAL A 20 -10.43 17.05 -5.92
CA VAL A 20 -10.70 16.12 -4.83
C VAL A 20 -9.49 15.21 -4.84
N ARG A 21 -8.62 15.30 -3.82
CA ARG A 21 -7.49 14.38 -3.64
C ARG A 21 -8.07 12.97 -3.49
N ALA A 22 -8.41 12.32 -4.61
CA ALA A 22 -8.70 10.91 -4.62
C ALA A 22 -7.44 10.26 -4.05
N ARG A 23 -7.59 9.64 -2.88
CA ARG A 23 -6.51 8.90 -2.24
C ARG A 23 -5.95 7.94 -3.29
N ALA A 24 -4.62 7.85 -3.38
CA ALA A 24 -3.98 6.91 -4.29
C ALA A 24 -4.62 5.52 -4.12
N PRO A 25 -4.76 4.73 -5.20
CA PRO A 25 -5.28 3.37 -5.13
C PRO A 25 -4.54 2.55 -4.06
N GLU A 26 -5.23 1.57 -3.46
CA GLU A 26 -4.66 0.70 -2.43
C GLU A 26 -3.39 -0.01 -2.89
N GLU A 27 -3.36 -0.35 -4.16
CA GLU A 27 -2.26 -0.96 -4.88
C GLU A 27 -0.99 -0.11 -4.77
N GLU A 28 -1.10 1.19 -5.04
CA GLU A 28 0.04 2.13 -5.05
C GLU A 28 0.53 2.48 -3.65
N ARG A 29 -0.35 2.38 -2.66
CA ARG A 29 -0.06 2.66 -1.24
C ARG A 29 0.18 1.38 -0.43
N SER A 30 0.45 0.23 -1.06
CA SER A 30 0.65 -1.04 -0.35
C SER A 30 1.99 -1.71 -0.63
N LEU A 31 2.46 -2.47 0.34
CA LEU A 31 3.62 -3.35 0.22
C LEU A 31 3.25 -4.77 0.67
N PHE A 32 3.85 -5.74 0.00
CA PHE A 32 3.81 -7.13 0.41
C PHE A 32 4.98 -7.42 1.33
N MET A 33 4.73 -8.20 2.37
CA MET A 33 5.76 -8.67 3.28
C MET A 33 5.83 -10.19 3.26
N THR A 34 7.03 -10.74 3.25
CA THR A 34 7.25 -12.17 3.47
C THR A 34 8.19 -12.36 4.65
N PHE A 35 7.85 -13.30 5.52
CA PHE A 35 8.59 -13.57 6.74
C PHE A 35 9.62 -14.67 6.46
N SER A 36 10.84 -14.52 6.99
CA SER A 36 11.76 -15.65 7.02
C SER A 36 11.20 -16.74 7.94
N ASN A 37 11.38 -18.01 7.55
CA ASN A 37 10.89 -19.17 8.29
C ASN A 37 11.27 -19.08 9.79
N GLY A 38 10.29 -19.19 10.69
CA GLY A 38 10.49 -19.13 12.15
C GLY A 38 10.51 -17.74 12.78
N SER A 39 10.14 -16.66 12.07
CA SER A 39 10.01 -15.31 12.64
C SER A 39 8.57 -14.77 12.54
N PRO A 40 7.62 -15.30 13.35
CA PRO A 40 6.26 -14.81 13.35
C PRO A 40 6.23 -13.35 13.81
N LEU A 41 5.75 -12.46 12.94
CA LEU A 41 5.41 -11.08 13.29
C LEU A 41 3.91 -10.94 13.38
N MET A 42 3.45 -10.30 14.44
CA MET A 42 2.05 -9.91 14.60
C MET A 42 1.79 -8.60 13.87
N TRP A 43 0.54 -8.41 13.44
CA TRP A 43 0.12 -7.17 12.79
C TRP A 43 0.42 -5.92 13.65
N GLN A 44 0.38 -6.04 14.99
CA GLN A 44 0.69 -4.96 15.93
C GLN A 44 2.15 -4.55 15.89
N GLU A 45 3.10 -5.50 15.85
CA GLU A 45 4.53 -5.22 15.76
C GLU A 45 4.85 -4.47 14.46
N ILE A 46 4.25 -4.92 13.36
CA ILE A 46 4.37 -4.28 12.04
C ILE A 46 3.79 -2.86 12.08
N HIS A 47 2.57 -2.71 12.57
CA HIS A 47 1.90 -1.41 12.67
C HIS A 47 2.72 -0.42 13.51
N GLN A 48 3.20 -0.86 14.67
CA GLN A 48 3.99 -0.02 15.58
C GLN A 48 5.32 0.40 14.96
N HIS A 49 6.03 -0.50 14.30
CA HIS A 49 7.30 -0.19 13.64
C HIS A 49 7.14 0.92 12.60
N PHE A 50 6.24 0.74 11.63
CA PHE A 50 6.01 1.75 10.60
C PHE A 50 5.43 3.05 11.17
N THR A 51 4.58 2.96 12.20
CA THR A 51 4.01 4.16 12.83
C THR A 51 5.07 4.95 13.60
N SER A 52 5.99 4.27 14.26
CA SER A 52 7.09 4.89 15.00
C SER A 52 8.08 5.58 14.08
N GLU A 53 8.31 5.05 12.88
CA GLU A 53 9.30 5.58 11.95
C GLU A 53 8.73 6.66 11.02
N TYR A 54 7.48 6.51 10.57
CA TYR A 54 6.87 7.38 9.55
C TYR A 54 5.64 8.17 10.04
N GLY A 55 5.31 8.11 11.33
CA GLY A 55 4.11 8.72 11.94
C GLY A 55 2.83 7.91 11.69
N ASN A 56 1.65 8.48 11.91
CA ASN A 56 0.36 7.79 11.71
C ASN A 56 0.10 7.48 10.21
N CYS A 57 0.75 6.42 9.73
CA CYS A 57 0.93 6.15 8.32
C CYS A 57 0.32 4.82 7.87
N VAL A 58 -0.17 4.01 8.82
CA VAL A 58 -0.68 2.67 8.56
C VAL A 58 -2.20 2.72 8.54
N ASP A 59 -2.79 2.28 7.44
CA ASP A 59 -4.24 2.16 7.28
C ASP A 59 -4.71 0.76 7.71
N TYR A 60 -3.99 -0.26 7.25
CA TYR A 60 -4.34 -1.65 7.49
C TYR A 60 -3.13 -2.57 7.38
N VAL A 61 -3.09 -3.61 8.22
CA VAL A 61 -2.10 -4.68 8.16
C VAL A 61 -2.81 -6.02 8.11
N TYR A 62 -2.54 -6.79 7.06
CA TYR A 62 -2.97 -8.16 6.91
C TYR A 62 -1.76 -9.09 7.10
N VAL A 63 -1.91 -10.11 7.94
CA VAL A 63 -0.92 -11.18 8.11
C VAL A 63 -1.61 -12.50 7.82
N HIS A 64 -1.19 -13.18 6.76
CA HIS A 64 -1.69 -14.50 6.43
C HIS A 64 -1.00 -15.55 7.30
N LYS A 65 -1.79 -16.23 8.12
CA LYS A 65 -1.36 -17.36 8.93
C LYS A 65 -2.24 -18.57 8.60
N ARG A 66 -1.63 -19.68 8.17
CA ARG A 66 -2.32 -20.96 8.04
C ARG A 66 -2.43 -21.62 9.41
N GLU A 67 -3.51 -22.37 9.64
CA GLU A 67 -3.66 -23.14 10.89
C GLU A 67 -2.43 -24.02 11.15
N ASN A 68 -1.94 -23.97 12.38
CA ASN A 68 -0.74 -24.70 12.85
C ASN A 68 0.57 -24.39 12.08
N ARG A 69 0.65 -23.25 11.38
CA ARG A 69 1.90 -22.77 10.75
C ARG A 69 2.25 -21.36 11.17
N ASP A 70 3.51 -21.01 11.01
CA ASP A 70 3.97 -19.64 11.13
C ASP A 70 3.39 -18.75 10.01
N PRO A 71 3.26 -17.43 10.25
CA PRO A 71 2.90 -16.48 9.20
C PRO A 71 3.85 -16.61 8.00
N GLU A 72 3.29 -16.77 6.80
CA GLU A 72 4.09 -16.95 5.57
C GLU A 72 4.28 -15.60 4.85
N PHE A 73 3.21 -14.81 4.78
CA PHE A 73 3.21 -13.51 4.11
C PHE A 73 2.18 -12.56 4.71
N GLY A 74 2.27 -11.29 4.36
CA GLY A 74 1.32 -10.26 4.74
C GLY A 74 1.26 -9.14 3.72
N ARG A 75 0.38 -8.18 3.99
CA ARG A 75 0.22 -6.95 3.22
C ARG A 75 0.05 -5.79 4.19
N ILE A 76 0.76 -4.71 3.95
CA ILE A 76 0.54 -3.44 4.64
C ILE A 76 0.00 -2.43 3.64
N ILE A 77 -0.98 -1.65 4.09
CA ILE A 77 -1.57 -0.56 3.32
C ILE A 77 -1.33 0.73 4.10
N PHE A 78 -0.71 1.71 3.45
CA PHE A 78 -0.36 2.99 4.04
C PHE A 78 -1.43 4.06 3.79
N THR A 79 -1.47 5.07 4.64
CA THR A 79 -2.33 6.25 4.47
C THR A 79 -1.87 7.13 3.31
N ARG A 80 -0.55 7.20 3.11
CA ARG A 80 0.10 7.99 2.07
C ARG A 80 0.61 7.10 0.94
N GLY A 81 0.41 7.52 -0.31
CA GLY A 81 0.85 6.77 -1.50
C GLY A 81 2.34 6.94 -1.83
N ASP A 82 3.05 7.87 -1.20
CA ASP A 82 4.49 8.06 -1.38
C ASP A 82 5.34 7.09 -0.55
N LEU A 83 4.79 6.55 0.55
CA LEU A 83 5.54 5.71 1.48
C LEU A 83 6.11 4.42 0.88
N PRO A 84 5.36 3.63 0.07
CA PRO A 84 5.96 2.49 -0.61
C PRO A 84 7.18 2.87 -1.44
N ARG A 85 7.17 4.05 -2.09
CA ARG A 85 8.31 4.53 -2.89
C ARG A 85 9.47 4.96 -2.00
N ILE A 86 9.19 5.63 -0.87
CA ILE A 86 10.22 6.05 0.09
C ILE A 86 10.89 4.83 0.73
N ILE A 87 10.10 3.86 1.19
CA ILE A 87 10.59 2.65 1.87
C ILE A 87 11.38 1.75 0.91
N MET A 88 10.90 1.60 -0.33
CA MET A 88 11.55 0.73 -1.30
C MET A 88 12.67 1.42 -2.07
N GLY A 89 12.64 2.75 -2.20
CA GLY A 89 13.47 3.47 -3.16
C GLY A 89 13.31 2.90 -4.57
N ASP A 90 14.45 2.72 -5.23
CA ASP A 90 14.56 2.14 -6.58
C ASP A 90 14.56 0.61 -6.56
N GLU A 91 14.57 -0.02 -5.38
CA GLU A 91 14.56 -1.47 -5.25
C GLU A 91 13.17 -2.06 -5.47
N GLU A 92 13.14 -3.30 -5.98
CA GLU A 92 11.92 -4.11 -6.08
C GLU A 92 11.66 -4.91 -4.80
N VAL A 93 12.74 -5.26 -4.08
CA VAL A 93 12.73 -6.06 -2.87
C VAL A 93 13.73 -5.47 -1.87
N VAL A 94 13.27 -5.14 -0.67
CA VAL A 94 14.14 -4.65 0.41
C VAL A 94 14.01 -5.55 1.62
N ARG A 95 15.14 -5.88 2.24
CA ARG A 95 15.17 -6.57 3.53
C ARG A 95 15.24 -5.55 4.66
N ILE A 96 14.29 -5.58 5.58
CA ILE A 96 14.31 -4.76 6.80
C ILE A 96 14.28 -5.65 8.05
N LEU A 97 14.60 -5.05 9.20
CA LEU A 97 14.49 -5.68 10.51
C LEU A 97 13.38 -5.01 11.30
N ILE A 98 12.37 -5.77 11.72
CA ILE A 98 11.39 -5.32 12.71
C ILE A 98 11.76 -5.96 14.04
N GLY A 99 12.26 -5.15 14.98
CA GLY A 99 13.00 -5.67 16.13
C GLY A 99 14.26 -6.41 15.65
N ASN A 100 14.31 -7.72 15.86
CA ASN A 100 15.41 -8.59 15.39
C ASN A 100 14.94 -9.61 14.34
N LYS A 101 13.75 -9.43 13.76
CA LYS A 101 13.14 -10.35 12.81
C LYS A 101 13.28 -9.80 11.40
N PRO A 102 14.03 -10.47 10.48
CA PRO A 102 14.15 -10.02 9.11
C PRO A 102 12.88 -10.29 8.33
N ILE A 103 12.41 -9.27 7.62
CA ILE A 103 11.34 -9.39 6.64
C ILE A 103 11.76 -8.83 5.30
N TRP A 104 11.12 -9.34 4.26
CA TRP A 104 11.29 -8.84 2.90
C TRP A 104 10.04 -8.06 2.51
N LEU A 105 10.24 -6.83 2.05
CA LEU A 105 9.22 -5.97 1.49
C LEU A 105 9.30 -6.02 -0.03
N LYS A 106 8.13 -6.04 -0.69
CA LYS A 106 8.01 -6.05 -2.15
C LYS A 106 6.88 -5.12 -2.60
N LYS A 107 7.07 -4.43 -3.73
CA LYS A 107 6.01 -3.63 -4.36
C LYS A 107 4.89 -4.55 -4.85
N TYR A 108 3.64 -4.08 -4.81
CA TYR A 108 2.55 -4.76 -5.48
C TYR A 108 2.71 -4.63 -6.99
N VAL A 109 2.79 -5.75 -7.70
CA VAL A 109 2.77 -5.79 -9.16
C VAL A 109 1.43 -6.40 -9.59
N PRO A 110 0.48 -5.62 -10.12
CA PRO A 110 -0.76 -6.16 -10.63
C PRO A 110 -0.48 -7.16 -11.76
N GLN A 111 -1.22 -8.27 -11.76
CA GLN A 111 -0.95 -9.44 -12.58
C GLN A 111 -1.03 -9.15 -14.10
N ASP A 112 -1.78 -8.12 -14.51
CA ASP A 112 -1.88 -7.66 -15.90
C ASP A 112 -0.55 -7.17 -16.51
N ARG A 113 0.43 -6.78 -15.68
CA ARG A 113 1.76 -6.39 -16.20
C ARG A 113 2.69 -7.57 -16.47
N ARG A 114 2.50 -8.72 -15.80
CA ARG A 114 3.40 -9.87 -15.98
C ARG A 114 3.23 -10.59 -17.32
N ASN A 115 2.10 -10.40 -17.99
CA ASN A 115 1.79 -11.14 -19.23
C ASN A 115 2.24 -10.41 -20.51
N ASN A 116 2.73 -9.17 -20.41
CA ASN A 116 3.17 -8.38 -21.58
C ASN A 116 4.70 -8.34 -21.77
N GLU A 117 5.49 -8.93 -20.87
CA GLU A 117 6.97 -8.99 -20.98
C GLU A 117 7.49 -10.34 -21.50
N SER A 118 6.61 -11.24 -21.97
CA SER A 118 7.01 -12.55 -22.52
C SER A 118 6.58 -12.78 -23.98
N ALA A 119 6.22 -11.71 -24.71
CA ALA A 119 5.82 -11.79 -26.12
C ALA A 119 6.83 -11.15 -27.11
N ASP A 120 8.05 -10.83 -26.66
CA ASP A 120 9.10 -10.24 -27.49
C ASP A 120 10.47 -10.96 -27.31
N GLN A 121 10.44 -12.29 -27.38
CA GLN A 121 11.63 -13.12 -27.67
C GLN A 121 11.28 -14.20 -28.69
#